data_AF-A0A7V7N234-F1
#
_entry.id   AF-A0A7V7N234-F1
#
_cell.length_a   1.000
_cell.length_b   1.000
_cell.length_c   1.000
_cell.angle_alpha   90.00
_cell.angle_beta   90.00
_cell.angle_gamma   90.00
#
_symmetry.space_group_name_H-M   'P 1'
#
loop_
_entity.id
_entity.type
_entity.pdbx_description
1 polymer ?
#
loop_
_entity_poly.entity_id
_entity_poly.type
_entity_poly.pdbx_seq_one_letter_code
_entity_poly.pdbx_strand_id
1 'polypeptide(L)'
;EGHSGFRVYHRRVLEAIPFNDNSDNFSFDAELITQAVYHGFKLGDAPMPVRYFPEASSISFKDSSIYGLKILSTLGKFILTKWKIKKSPLFKNKTP
;
A
#
# COMPACT_ATOMS: atom_id res chain seq x y z
N GLU A 1 -12.58 0.78 -3.30
CA GLU A 1 -11.89 2.08 -3.06
C GLU A 1 -10.49 1.83 -2.50
N GLY A 2 -9.44 2.46 -3.02
CA GLY A 2 -8.04 2.17 -2.65
C GLY A 2 -7.38 3.11 -1.65
N HIS A 3 -8.06 4.21 -1.27
CA HIS A 3 -7.50 5.34 -0.54
C HIS A 3 -8.25 5.67 0.77
N SER A 4 -9.19 4.81 1.17
CA SER A 4 -9.84 4.90 2.47
C SER A 4 -8.92 4.31 3.55
N GLY A 5 -8.83 4.98 4.70
CA GLY A 5 -8.18 4.40 5.89
C GLY A 5 -8.95 3.21 6.47
N PHE A 6 -10.22 3.02 6.09
CA PHE A 6 -11.07 1.97 6.63
C PHE A 6 -10.86 0.65 5.88
N ARG A 7 -10.21 -0.33 6.53
CA ARG A 7 -9.96 -1.67 5.97
C ARG A 7 -10.06 -2.74 7.06
N VAL A 8 -10.46 -3.94 6.65
CA VAL A 8 -10.52 -5.12 7.50
C VAL A 8 -9.43 -6.09 7.06
N TYR A 9 -8.65 -6.59 8.01
CA TYR A 9 -7.54 -7.51 7.74
C TYR A 9 -7.73 -8.83 8.49
N HIS A 10 -7.37 -9.93 7.84
CA HIS A 10 -7.13 -11.17 8.56
C HIS A 10 -5.80 -11.07 9.32
N ARG A 11 -5.73 -11.58 10.56
CA ARG A 11 -4.51 -11.56 11.40
C ARG A 11 -3.24 -11.97 10.64
N ARG A 12 -3.33 -13.06 9.89
CA ARG A 12 -2.23 -13.59 9.06
C ARG A 12 -1.61 -12.58 8.08
N VAL A 13 -2.40 -11.62 7.58
CA VAL A 13 -1.90 -10.56 6.68
C VAL A 13 -0.94 -9.65 7.44
N LEU A 14 -1.33 -9.21 8.64
CA LEU A 14 -0.53 -8.31 9.50
C LEU A 14 0.73 -8.99 10.06
N GLU A 15 0.69 -10.32 10.21
CA GLU A 15 1.83 -11.13 10.63
C GLU A 15 2.81 -11.41 9.48
N ALA A 16 2.35 -11.47 8.23
CA ALA A 16 3.21 -11.75 7.08
C ALA A 16 3.86 -10.48 6.49
N ILE A 17 3.13 -9.37 6.50
CA ILE A 17 3.55 -8.11 5.88
C ILE A 17 4.29 -7.23 6.90
N PRO A 18 5.49 -6.72 6.60
CA PRO A 18 6.22 -5.79 7.46
C PRO A 18 5.66 -4.35 7.35
N PHE A 19 4.37 -4.17 7.61
CA PHE A 19 3.68 -2.89 7.39
C PHE A 19 4.19 -1.74 8.28
N ASN A 20 4.90 -2.05 9.37
CA ASN A 20 5.55 -1.04 10.22
C ASN A 20 6.70 -0.32 9.52
N ASP A 21 7.26 -0.91 8.45
CA ASP A 21 8.33 -0.32 7.64
C ASP A 21 7.78 0.51 6.47
N ASN A 22 6.45 0.58 6.32
CA ASN A 22 5.81 1.36 5.27
C ASN A 22 5.87 2.87 5.61
N SER A 23 5.67 3.71 4.60
CA SER A 23 5.69 5.16 4.78
C SER A 23 4.55 5.64 5.70
N ASP A 24 4.86 6.57 6.60
CA ASP A 24 3.84 7.29 7.42
C ASP A 24 3.01 8.33 6.63
N ASN A 25 3.07 8.29 5.30
CA ASN A 25 2.43 9.26 4.42
C ASN A 25 1.40 8.55 3.52
N PHE A 26 0.78 9.29 2.59
CA PHE A 26 -0.24 8.78 1.66
C PHE A 26 0.14 7.51 0.87
N SER A 27 1.43 7.15 0.75
CA SER A 27 1.89 5.92 0.06
C SER A 27 1.73 4.63 0.85
N PHE A 28 1.38 4.70 2.14
CA PHE A 28 1.17 3.52 2.99
C PHE A 28 0.25 2.49 2.34
N ASP A 29 -0.89 2.94 1.82
CA ASP A 29 -1.92 2.07 1.23
C ASP A 29 -1.41 1.32 0.00
N ALA A 30 -0.68 2.01 -0.87
CA ALA A 30 -0.12 1.40 -2.07
C ALA A 30 0.96 0.37 -1.72
N GLU A 31 1.79 0.66 -0.72
CA GLU A 31 2.80 -0.26 -0.21
C GLU A 31 2.14 -1.51 0.40
N LEU A 32 1.12 -1.34 1.24
CA LEU A 32 0.39 -2.44 1.88
C LEU A 32 -0.35 -3.32 0.86
N ILE A 33 -1.07 -2.74 -0.09
CA ILE A 33 -1.81 -3.48 -1.11
C ILE A 33 -0.85 -4.27 -2.00
N THR A 34 0.25 -3.66 -2.44
CA THR A 34 1.24 -4.35 -3.28
C THR A 34 1.97 -5.45 -2.52
N GLN A 35 2.27 -5.26 -1.23
CA GLN A 35 2.77 -6.32 -0.35
C GLN A 35 1.76 -7.47 -0.22
N ALA A 36 0.48 -7.18 0.00
CA ALA A 36 -0.55 -8.20 0.12
C ALA A 36 -0.64 -9.08 -1.15
N VAL A 37 -0.61 -8.47 -2.33
CA VAL A 37 -0.53 -9.19 -3.61
C VAL A 37 0.76 -9.99 -3.72
N TYR A 38 1.89 -9.42 -3.33
CA TYR A 38 3.19 -10.10 -3.36
C TYR A 38 3.20 -11.38 -2.51
N HIS A 39 2.63 -11.34 -1.31
CA HIS A 39 2.51 -12.49 -0.41
C HIS A 39 1.36 -13.45 -0.79
N GLY A 40 0.67 -13.20 -1.91
CA GLY A 40 -0.39 -14.08 -2.44
C GLY A 40 -1.72 -13.97 -1.70
N PHE A 41 -1.95 -12.90 -0.93
CA PHE A 41 -3.25 -12.66 -0.31
C PHE A 41 -4.26 -12.15 -1.35
N LYS A 42 -5.54 -12.45 -1.11
CA LYS A 42 -6.65 -11.98 -1.94
C LYS A 42 -7.16 -10.65 -1.41
N LEU A 43 -7.46 -9.73 -2.33
CA LEU A 43 -8.09 -8.45 -2.06
C LEU A 43 -9.57 -8.53 -2.43
N GLY A 44 -10.42 -7.92 -1.61
CA GLY A 44 -11.84 -7.72 -1.87
C GLY A 44 -12.21 -6.26 -1.65
N ASP A 45 -13.28 -5.82 -2.29
CA ASP A 45 -13.85 -4.48 -2.13
C ASP A 45 -15.28 -4.63 -1.60
N ALA A 46 -15.66 -3.76 -0.67
CA ALA A 46 -17.01 -3.72 -0.11
C ALA A 46 -17.54 -2.30 -0.26
N PRO A 47 -18.76 -2.10 -0.77
CA PRO A 47 -19.30 -0.76 -0.94
C PRO A 47 -19.43 -0.08 0.42
N MET A 48 -18.76 1.05 0.57
CA MET A 48 -18.86 1.90 1.76
C MET A 48 -19.38 3.28 1.33
N PRO A 49 -20.41 3.83 2.00
CA PRO A 49 -20.88 5.17 1.68
C PRO A 49 -19.82 6.20 2.12
N VAL A 50 -19.17 6.82 1.15
CA VAL A 50 -18.19 7.89 1.39
C VAL A 50 -18.94 9.22 1.56
N ARG A 51 -18.61 9.96 2.61
CA ARG A 51 -19.07 11.35 2.78
C ARG A 51 -17.88 12.29 2.60
N TYR A 52 -17.97 13.16 1.60
CA TYR A 52 -17.02 14.23 1.40
C TYR A 52 -17.47 15.44 2.23
N PHE A 53 -16.58 15.92 3.09
CA PHE A 53 -16.80 17.12 3.89
C PHE A 53 -15.72 18.15 3.55
N PRO A 54 -15.99 19.46 3.66
CA PRO A 54 -14.99 20.50 3.38
C PRO A 54 -13.71 20.37 4.23
N GLU A 55 -13.83 19.81 5.44
CA GLU A 55 -12.72 19.55 6.35
C GLU A 55 -11.95 18.26 6.03
N ALA A 56 -12.38 17.50 5.02
CA ALA A 56 -11.68 16.30 4.58
C ALA A 56 -10.30 16.68 4.03
N SER A 57 -9.29 15.93 4.46
CA SER A 57 -7.90 16.13 4.06
C SER A 57 -7.78 16.15 2.54
N SER A 58 -7.34 17.29 2.00
CA SER A 58 -7.08 17.49 0.57
C SER A 58 -5.57 17.56 0.34
N ILE A 59 -5.06 16.79 -0.62
CA ILE A 59 -3.65 16.78 -0.97
C ILE A 59 -3.33 17.94 -1.91
N SER A 60 -2.20 18.63 -1.70
CA SER A 60 -1.76 19.68 -2.62
C SER A 60 -1.34 19.08 -3.97
N PHE A 61 -1.37 19.86 -5.06
CA PHE A 61 -0.94 19.38 -6.38
C PHE A 61 0.52 18.87 -6.39
N LYS A 62 1.39 19.56 -5.64
CA LYS A 62 2.80 19.17 -5.48
C LYS A 62 2.91 17.83 -4.77
N ASP A 63 2.21 17.66 -3.65
CA ASP A 63 2.24 16.42 -2.87
C ASP A 63 1.59 15.27 -3.64
N SER A 64 0.54 15.54 -4.42
CA SER A 64 -0.09 14.58 -5.34
C SER A 64 0.88 14.09 -6.42
N SER A 65 1.71 14.99 -6.96
CA SER A 65 2.70 14.63 -7.98
C SER A 65 3.82 13.75 -7.39
N ILE A 66 4.30 14.10 -6.20
CA ILE A 66 5.28 13.29 -5.46
C ILE A 66 4.68 11.92 -5.11
N TYR A 67 3.43 11.90 -4.67
CA TYR A 67 2.70 10.67 -4.35
C TYR A 67 2.57 9.74 -5.56
N GLY A 68 2.19 10.28 -6.72
CA GLY A 68 2.12 9.51 -7.98
C GLY A 68 3.46 8.86 -8.34
N LEU A 69 4.56 9.61 -8.25
CA LEU A 69 5.91 9.08 -8.49
C LEU A 69 6.30 7.99 -7.48
N LYS A 70 5.92 8.13 -6.21
CA LYS A 70 6.13 7.09 -5.19
C LYS A 70 5.38 5.80 -5.53
N ILE A 71 4.13 5.89 -5.96
CA ILE A 71 3.35 4.70 -6.40
C ILE A 71 4.06 4.00 -7.56
N LEU A 72 4.49 4.74 -8.58
CA LEU A 72 5.23 4.18 -9.72
C LEU A 72 6.54 3.51 -9.28
N SER A 73 7.26 4.12 -8.33
CA SER A 73 8.47 3.53 -7.74
C SER A 73 8.16 2.19 -7.04
N THR A 74 7.09 2.13 -6.25
CA THR A 74 6.65 0.90 -5.56
C THR A 74 6.28 -0.20 -6.56
N LEU A 75 5.53 0.14 -7.62
CA LEU A 75 5.21 -0.79 -8.71
C LEU A 75 6.47 -1.29 -9.42
N GLY A 76 7.43 -0.39 -9.71
CA GLY A 76 8.71 -0.77 -10.30
C GLY A 76 9.49 -1.75 -9.42
N LYS A 77 9.57 -1.48 -8.11
CA LYS A 77 10.21 -2.40 -7.14
C LYS A 77 9.50 -3.75 -7.10
N PHE A 78 8.17 -3.78 -7.16
CA PHE A 78 7.37 -5.01 -7.20
C PHE A 78 7.72 -5.85 -8.43
N ILE A 79 7.72 -5.25 -9.62
CA ILE A 79 8.06 -5.94 -10.88
C ILE A 79 9.49 -6.48 -10.83
N LEU A 80 10.46 -5.67 -10.40
CA LEU A 80 11.87 -6.07 -10.30
C LEU A 80 12.08 -7.22 -9.30
N THR A 81 11.35 -7.22 -8.19
CA THR A 81 11.43 -8.28 -7.19
C THR A 81 10.74 -9.56 -7.68
N LYS A 82 9.59 -9.42 -8.35
CA LYS A 82 8.84 -10.54 -8.96
C LYS A 82 9.66 -11.24 -10.05
N TRP A 83 10.43 -10.48 -10.84
CA TRP A 83 11.34 -11.01 -11.86
C TRP A 83 12.70 -11.47 -11.31
N LYS A 84 12.90 -11.47 -9.99
CA LYS A 84 14.14 -11.87 -9.31
C LYS A 84 15.39 -11.06 -9.73
N ILE A 85 15.21 -9.86 -10.29
CA ILE A 85 16.31 -8.98 -10.75
C ILE A 85 16.97 -8.28 -9.56
N LYS A 86 16.16 -7.77 -8.61
CA LYS A 86 16.66 -7.07 -7.42
C LYS A 86 15.72 -7.32 -6.25
N LYS A 87 16.28 -7.66 -5.09
CA LYS A 87 15.52 -7.79 -3.84
C LYS A 87 15.23 -6.41 -3.26
N SER A 88 13.98 -6.11 -2.96
CA SER A 88 13.57 -4.88 -2.28
C SER A 88 13.30 -5.17 -0.80
N PRO A 89 13.72 -4.30 0.14
CA PRO A 89 13.37 -4.45 1.55
C PRO A 89 11.85 -4.40 1.79
N LEU A 90 11.10 -3.70 0.93
CA LEU A 90 9.63 -3.61 0.96
C LEU A 90 8.91 -4.95 0.80
N PHE A 91 9.55 -5.96 0.19
CA PHE A 91 8.92 -7.27 -0.08
C PHE A 91 9.60 -8.40 0.68
N LYS A 92 10.22 -8.10 1.82
CA LYS A 92 10.75 -9.11 2.73
C LYS A 92 9.61 -9.77 3.49
N ASN A 93 9.75 -11.06 3.78
CA ASN A 93 8.87 -11.71 4.76
C ASN A 93 9.18 -11.14 6.15
N LYS A 94 8.15 -10.85 6.93
CA LYS A 94 8.31 -10.58 8.36
C LYS A 94 8.79 -11.88 9.00
N THR A 95 10.05 -11.91 9.43
CA THR A 95 10.58 -13.03 10.23
C THR A 95 9.77 -13.11 11.53
N PRO A 96 9.38 -14.32 11.98
CA PRO A 96 8.63 -14.49 13.23
C PRO A 96 9.38 -13.94 14.44
#